data_AF-A0A6P7T9X5-F1
#
_entry.id   AF-A0A6P7T9X5-F1
#
_cell.length_a   1.000
_cell.length_b   1.000
_cell.length_c   1.000
_cell.angle_alpha   90.00
_cell.angle_beta   90.00
_cell.angle_gamma   90.00
#
_symmetry.space_group_name_H-M   'P 1'
#
loop_
_entity.id
_entity.type
_entity.pdbx_description
1 polymer ?
#
loop_
_entity_poly.entity_id
_entity_poly.type
_entity_poly.pdbx_seq_one_letter_code
_entity_poly.pdbx_strand_id
1 'polypeptide(L)'
;MANKASEWFFVIGVIMSLWSAFLFDHDNVIFSKQVRNVALMMPLYLIISFACVSLGIIGYHVATFNDCINAASELKQQLKEARKDLEKRGFKFELQ
;
A
#
# COMPACT_ATOMS: atom_id res chain seq x y z
N MET A 1 -2.08 -0.84 21.56
CA MET A 1 -2.02 -1.46 20.22
C MET A 1 -1.41 -0.43 19.27
N ALA A 2 -0.09 -0.41 19.14
CA ALA A 2 0.54 0.46 18.14
C ALA A 2 0.35 -0.18 16.77
N ASN A 3 -0.20 0.58 15.82
CA ASN A 3 -0.37 0.09 14.46
C ASN A 3 1.00 0.04 13.78
N LYS A 4 1.29 -1.00 12.99
CA LYS A 4 2.55 -1.08 12.22
C LYS A 4 2.85 0.20 11.43
N ALA A 5 1.81 0.87 10.93
CA ALA A 5 1.93 2.16 10.27
C ALA A 5 2.63 3.22 11.14
N SER A 6 2.26 3.36 12.42
CA SER A 6 2.88 4.36 13.30
C SER A 6 4.35 4.06 13.59
N GLU A 7 4.72 2.77 13.65
CA GLU A 7 6.12 2.36 13.80
C GLU A 7 6.94 2.78 12.59
N TRP A 8 6.44 2.54 11.38
CA TRP A 8 7.10 2.95 10.13
C TRP A 8 7.19 4.47 9.98
N PHE A 9 6.15 5.23 10.36
CA PHE A 9 6.21 6.69 10.36
C PHE A 9 7.32 7.23 11.26
N PHE A 10 7.51 6.62 12.43
CA PHE A 10 8.56 7.01 13.35
C PHE A 10 9.96 6.73 12.78
N VAL A 11 10.17 5.55 12.19
CA VAL A 11 11.43 5.18 11.53
C VAL A 11 11.76 6.14 10.38
N ILE A 12 10.79 6.44 9.52
CA ILE A 12 10.96 7.40 8.41
C ILE A 12 11.30 8.79 8.95
N GLY A 13 10.61 9.23 10.02
CA GLY A 13 10.88 10.52 10.66
C GLY A 13 12.31 10.63 11.20
N VAL A 14 12.82 9.59 11.86
CA VAL A 14 14.21 9.54 12.36
C VAL A 14 15.21 9.59 11.20
N ILE A 15 14.99 8.83 10.13
CA ILE A 15 15.85 8.82 8.94
C ILE A 15 15.86 10.21 8.27
N MET A 16 14.70 10.84 8.10
CA MET A 16 14.57 12.18 7.53
C MET A 16 15.22 13.26 8.42
N SER A 17 15.14 13.10 9.74
CA SER A 17 15.81 13.99 10.68
C SER A 17 17.33 13.86 10.61
N LEU A 18 17.84 12.62 10.55
CA LEU A 18 19.28 12.35 10.39
C LEU A 18 19.81 12.87 9.05
N TRP A 19 19.03 12.67 7.99
CA TRP A 19 19.30 13.22 6.66
C TRP A 19 19.37 14.76 6.67
N SER A 20 18.41 15.41 7.33
CA SER A 20 18.40 16.87 7.45
C SER A 20 19.61 17.36 8.25
N ALA A 21 20.01 16.66 9.31
CA ALA A 21 21.23 16.96 10.04
C ALA A 21 22.49 16.87 9.16
N PHE A 22 22.56 15.88 8.26
CA PHE A 22 23.63 15.77 7.27
C PHE A 22 23.65 16.92 6.25
N LEU A 23 22.49 17.52 5.94
CA LEU A 23 22.40 18.71 5.07
C LEU A 23 22.84 20.00 5.77
N PHE A 24 22.56 20.13 7.07
CA PHE A 24 22.92 21.28 7.89
C PHE A 24 24.34 21.23 8.45
N ASP A 25 25.10 20.15 8.22
CA ASP A 25 26.51 20.07 8.59
C ASP A 25 27.27 21.20 7.88
N HIS A 26 27.57 22.21 8.70
CA HIS A 26 28.13 23.51 8.36
C HIS A 26 29.63 23.31 8.16
N ASP A 27 30.06 23.47 6.90
CA ASP A 27 31.45 23.72 6.51
C ASP A 27 32.51 22.79 7.14
N ASN A 28 32.74 21.59 6.58
CA ASN A 28 34.10 20.98 6.43
C ASN A 28 34.11 19.54 5.87
N VAL A 29 33.44 19.28 4.74
CA VAL A 29 33.66 18.00 4.04
C VAL A 29 34.00 18.23 2.58
N ILE A 30 35.14 17.65 2.19
CA ILE A 30 35.90 17.73 0.93
C ILE A 30 35.10 17.21 -0.29
N PHE A 31 33.77 17.07 -0.17
CA PHE A 31 32.92 16.60 -1.25
C PHE A 31 32.74 17.69 -2.31
N SER A 32 33.11 17.34 -3.54
CA SER A 32 32.86 18.16 -4.73
C SER A 32 31.40 18.61 -4.78
N LYS A 33 31.15 19.86 -5.20
CA LYS A 33 29.81 20.49 -5.23
C LYS A 33 28.73 19.59 -5.88
N GLN A 34 29.11 18.73 -6.84
CA GLN A 34 28.19 17.76 -7.45
C GLN A 34 27.61 16.75 -6.45
N VAL A 35 28.42 16.19 -5.55
CA VAL A 35 27.96 15.17 -4.59
C VAL A 35 26.97 15.76 -3.59
N ARG A 36 27.19 17.01 -3.17
CA ARG A 36 26.28 17.75 -2.28
C ARG A 36 24.91 18.00 -2.94
N ASN A 37 24.89 18.36 -4.23
CA ASN A 37 23.64 18.56 -4.97
C ASN A 37 22.85 17.27 -5.16
N VAL A 38 23.54 16.16 -5.49
CA VAL A 38 22.89 14.86 -5.64
C VAL A 38 22.38 14.36 -4.29
N ALA A 39 23.15 14.54 -3.21
CA ALA A 39 22.71 14.26 -1.86
C ALA A 39 21.40 15.00 -1.58
N LEU A 40 21.35 16.33 -1.70
CA LEU A 40 20.14 17.13 -1.49
C LEU A 40 18.87 16.60 -2.18
N MET A 41 19.02 16.00 -3.37
CA MET A 41 17.89 15.45 -4.14
C MET A 41 17.60 13.96 -3.86
N MET A 42 18.46 13.23 -3.15
CA MET A 42 18.25 11.80 -2.83
C MET A 42 16.91 11.46 -2.17
N PRO A 43 16.42 12.17 -1.13
CA PRO A 43 15.12 11.84 -0.53
C PRO A 43 13.96 12.00 -1.51
N LEU A 44 14.04 12.99 -2.41
CA LEU A 44 13.03 13.20 -3.45
C LEU A 44 13.01 12.02 -4.44
N TYR A 45 14.17 11.56 -4.90
CA TYR A 45 14.29 10.39 -5.77
C TYR A 45 13.76 9.10 -5.11
N LEU A 46 13.99 8.93 -3.80
CA LEU A 46 13.46 7.81 -3.03
C LEU A 46 11.93 7.84 -2.96
N ILE A 47 11.33 9.00 -2.67
CA ILE A 47 9.86 9.14 -2.61
C ILE A 47 9.24 8.88 -3.97
N ILE A 48 9.80 9.42 -5.05
CA ILE A 48 9.29 9.25 -6.42
C ILE A 48 9.37 7.76 -6.84
N SER A 49 10.50 7.10 -6.59
CA SER A 49 10.65 5.68 -6.93
C SER A 49 9.70 4.80 -6.12
N PHE A 50 9.56 5.07 -4.81
CA PHE A 50 8.60 4.38 -3.95
C PHE A 50 7.16 4.57 -4.45
N ALA A 51 6.76 5.80 -4.81
CA ALA A 51 5.44 6.09 -5.33
C ALA A 51 5.14 5.32 -6.62
N CYS A 52 6.09 5.30 -7.58
CA CYS A 52 5.94 4.55 -8.83
C CYS A 52 5.80 3.04 -8.60
N VAL A 53 6.65 2.46 -7.75
CA VAL A 53 6.59 1.03 -7.42
C VAL A 53 5.29 0.68 -6.69
N SER A 54 4.89 1.50 -5.71
CA SER A 54 3.64 1.32 -4.97
C SER A 54 2.43 1.37 -5.89
N LEU A 55 2.35 2.36 -6.78
CA LEU A 55 1.29 2.47 -7.79
C LEU A 55 1.27 1.27 -8.73
N GLY A 56 2.43 0.80 -9.18
CA GLY A 56 2.53 -0.39 -10.03
C GLY A 56 2.01 -1.65 -9.35
N ILE A 57 2.41 -1.89 -8.10
CA ILE A 57 1.98 -3.07 -7.31
C ILE A 57 0.48 -3.00 -7.03
N ILE A 58 -0.02 -1.86 -6.56
CA ILE A 58 -1.44 -1.66 -6.26
C ILE A 58 -2.26 -1.79 -7.56
N GLY A 59 -1.81 -1.16 -8.64
CA GLY A 59 -2.47 -1.25 -9.95
C GLY A 59 -2.51 -2.68 -10.48
N TYR A 60 -1.42 -3.43 -10.36
CA TYR A 60 -1.37 -4.84 -10.73
C TYR A 60 -2.34 -5.69 -9.90
N HIS A 61 -2.35 -5.51 -8.58
CA HIS A 61 -3.29 -6.22 -7.71
C HIS A 61 -4.75 -5.86 -7.97
N VAL A 62 -5.05 -4.59 -8.25
CA VAL A 62 -6.40 -4.13 -8.60
C VAL A 62 -6.83 -4.70 -9.95
N ALA A 63 -5.93 -4.73 -10.93
CA ALA A 63 -6.20 -5.34 -12.23
C ALA A 63 -6.47 -6.86 -12.09
N THR A 64 -5.70 -7.55 -11.26
CA THR A 64 -5.89 -8.99 -10.96
C THR A 64 -7.12 -9.26 -10.10
N PHE A 65 -7.60 -8.32 -9.29
CA PHE A 65 -8.85 -8.45 -8.53
C PHE A 65 -10.09 -8.58 -9.44
N ASN A 66 -10.00 -8.29 -10.73
CA ASN A 66 -11.04 -8.63 -11.70
C ASN A 66 -11.31 -10.15 -11.77
N ASP A 67 -10.35 -11.00 -11.39
CA ASP A 67 -10.55 -12.46 -11.32
C ASP A 67 -11.53 -12.90 -10.22
N CYS A 68 -12.04 -11.95 -9.42
CA CYS A 68 -13.13 -12.16 -8.47
C CYS A 68 -14.47 -12.56 -9.13
N ILE A 69 -14.60 -12.49 -10.47
CA ILE A 69 -15.74 -13.08 -11.18
C ILE A 69 -15.90 -14.58 -10.86
N ASN A 70 -14.80 -15.33 -10.74
CA ASN A 70 -14.86 -16.76 -10.48
C ASN A 70 -15.14 -17.08 -8.99
N ALA A 71 -14.55 -16.32 -8.06
CA ALA A 71 -14.84 -16.47 -6.63
C ALA A 71 -16.27 -16.00 -6.27
N ALA A 72 -16.76 -14.95 -6.93
CA ALA A 72 -18.13 -14.47 -6.76
C ALA A 72 -19.15 -15.42 -7.38
N SER A 73 -18.83 -16.13 -8.47
CA SER A 73 -19.74 -17.12 -9.07
C SER A 73 -19.91 -18.35 -8.17
N GLU A 74 -18.82 -18.86 -7.58
CA GLU A 74 -18.86 -19.94 -6.60
C GLU A 74 -19.69 -19.56 -5.37
N LEU A 75 -19.46 -18.36 -4.81
CA LEU A 75 -20.27 -17.87 -3.68
C LEU A 75 -21.75 -17.72 -4.03
N LYS A 76 -22.07 -17.21 -5.23
CA LYS A 76 -23.45 -17.10 -5.70
C LYS A 76 -24.12 -18.46 -5.85
N GLN A 77 -23.36 -19.47 -6.27
CA GLN A 77 -23.86 -20.84 -6.38
C GLN A 77 -24.17 -21.44 -5.00
N GLN A 78 -23.27 -21.26 -4.03
CA GLN A 78 -23.50 -21.65 -2.64
C GLN A 78 -24.71 -20.94 -2.02
N LEU A 79 -24.91 -19.66 -2.33
CA LEU A 79 -26.10 -18.90 -1.89
C LEU A 79 -27.39 -19.47 -2.49
N LYS A 80 -27.37 -19.89 -3.76
CA LYS A 80 -28.52 -20.48 -4.43
C LYS A 80 -28.90 -21.85 -3.84
N GLU A 81 -27.91 -22.66 -3.50
CA GLU A 81 -28.12 -23.95 -2.84
C GLU A 81 -28.64 -23.77 -1.41
N ALA A 82 -28.04 -22.86 -0.63
CA ALA A 82 -28.50 -22.54 0.71
C ALA A 82 -29.95 -22.01 0.72
N ARG A 83 -30.32 -21.17 -0.25
CA ARG A 83 -31.71 -20.69 -0.42
C ARG A 83 -32.67 -21.84 -0.71
N LYS A 84 -32.33 -22.76 -1.63
CA LYS A 84 -33.16 -23.94 -1.91
C LYS A 84 -33.34 -24.83 -0.68
N ASP A 85 -32.29 -25.01 0.13
CA ASP A 85 -32.39 -25.81 1.35
C ASP A 85 -33.27 -25.13 2.42
N LEU A 86 -33.22 -23.80 2.50
CA LEU A 86 -34.05 -23.02 3.41
C LEU A 86 -35.53 -22.95 2.94
N GLU A 87 -35.79 -22.87 1.64
CA GLU A 87 -37.15 -22.98 1.08
C GLU A 87 -37.77 -24.35 1.35
N LYS A 88 -36.99 -25.45 1.21
CA LYS A 88 -37.42 -26.79 1.60
C LYS A 88 -37.77 -26.90 3.08
N ARG A 89 -37.12 -26.11 3.93
CA ARG A 89 -37.40 -26.01 5.37
C ARG A 89 -38.57 -25.08 5.71
N GLY A 90 -39.26 -24.55 4.70
CA GLY A 90 -40.46 -23.72 4.86
C GLY A 90 -40.21 -22.22 5.01
N PHE A 91 -38.97 -21.75 4.84
CA PHE A 91 -38.67 -20.33 4.84
C PHE A 91 -39.00 -19.72 3.48
N LYS A 92 -39.95 -18.78 3.44
CA LYS A 92 -40.22 -17.96 2.25
C LYS A 92 -39.26 -16.78 2.24
N PHE A 93 -38.38 -16.71 1.25
CA PHE A 93 -37.59 -15.52 0.98
C PHE A 93 -38.45 -14.53 0.20
N GLU A 94 -39.20 -13.71 0.93
CA GLU A 94 -39.83 -12.50 0.38
C GLU A 94 -38.74 -11.44 0.17
N LEU A 95 -38.11 -11.33 -1.01
CA LEU A 95 -37.25 -10.16 -1.26
C LEU A 95 -37.24 -9.67 -2.72
N GLN A 96 -37.39 -8.34 -2.76
CA GLN A 96 -36.96 -7.31 -3.71
C GLN A 96 -35.53 -7.50 -4.27
#